data_AF-A0AAX2M950-F1
#
_entry.id   AF-A0AAX2M950-F1
#
_cell.length_a   1.000
_cell.length_b   1.000
_cell.length_c   1.000
_cell.angle_alpha   90.00
_cell.angle_beta   90.00
_cell.angle_gamma   90.00
#
_symmetry.space_group_name_H-M   'P 1'
#
loop_
_entity.id
_entity.type
_entity.pdbx_description
1 polymer ?
#
loop_
_entity_poly.entity_id
_entity_poly.type
_entity_poly.pdbx_seq_one_letter_code
_entity_poly.pdbx_strand_id
1 'polypeptide(L)'
;MDKTRCAECGVRWFQRFIWIGIAMNMVFAIPALFWPDFLNSSFGLPSQAVYPWLQNAGMLLVGVSLFYAPAGVSAVRYPVYSWLCVLSRLIAVVFWIYLIQTSGYPDAFKPLLYSDAAMFVILGALLYIGLPDQRPWPLIRAGLCGLWRCVAKCFSGALRKIAIAVVLVLAFVGYEAWANLLREVPQPPIQSDVDHFKYAAIGLGPDARIPLYVFSVLPQVCAARMPRLGTGWQAFGFIYEGGHDLPIGLAKRQIGYPSVEPNCALCHTGMYRKSADDVPVPVPTAPAALLNLESFQWFLYDCAGDPDFNAKVMNAIEQHYDLGPIEKLFYRFLIVPATRQAFLKQKQQYAWQKLRPVQGPGRTDTFNPTKMAVFGFPDDSTIGTVDLPQIWNQKPRESLYLHWDGNNNDIKERNYAAAMAVGATPQSVLPAEFKRVTDWLLAHPSPKWPFGGLDQVRAHRGQALWEKNCAGCHDFGKADTGQVTVGLDELGTDPYRVNSFTVGLVDKFHEFKKPPFDFGAYRKTQSYSNTPTDGIWLRAPYLHNGSVPTLWDLLQKPNQRPKAFYRGSSVFDTRNVGFITAGPEVKGGGYFKFDTRLPGNHNTGHEYGTDLSDSEKWDLIEYMKTL
;
A
#
# COMPACT_ATOMS: atom_id res chain seq x y z
N MET A 1 56.07 -28.83 34.86
CA MET A 1 54.71 -28.41 35.28
C MET A 1 53.71 -29.15 34.43
N ASP A 2 52.81 -29.86 35.09
CA ASP A 2 52.08 -31.04 34.63
C ASP A 2 50.99 -30.71 33.60
N LYS A 3 51.08 -31.23 32.37
CA LYS A 3 50.09 -31.01 31.29
C LYS A 3 48.67 -31.42 31.75
N THR A 4 48.59 -32.39 32.63
CA THR A 4 47.37 -32.91 33.24
C THR A 4 46.69 -31.86 34.13
N ARG A 5 47.47 -31.15 34.97
CA ARG A 5 46.96 -30.03 35.79
C ARG A 5 46.42 -28.86 34.96
N CYS A 6 47.05 -28.58 33.81
CA CYS A 6 46.61 -27.50 32.91
C CYS A 6 45.27 -27.84 32.23
N ALA A 7 45.10 -29.09 31.78
CA ALA A 7 43.86 -29.57 31.19
C ALA A 7 42.69 -29.59 32.21
N GLU A 8 42.92 -30.11 33.42
CA GLU A 8 41.92 -30.08 34.49
C GLU A 8 41.50 -28.65 34.88
N CYS A 9 42.45 -27.72 34.90
CA CYS A 9 42.19 -26.31 35.15
C CYS A 9 41.31 -25.70 34.05
N GLY A 10 41.62 -25.98 32.77
CA GLY A 10 40.84 -25.51 31.62
C GLY A 10 39.39 -26.01 31.64
N VAL A 11 39.18 -27.29 31.94
CA VAL A 11 37.83 -27.88 32.08
C VAL A 11 37.03 -27.23 33.21
N ARG A 12 37.63 -27.07 34.40
CA ARG A 12 36.94 -26.47 35.54
C ARG A 12 36.54 -25.02 35.26
N TRP A 13 37.40 -24.25 34.60
CA TRP A 13 37.07 -22.89 34.21
C TRP A 13 36.01 -22.84 33.11
N PHE A 14 36.07 -23.71 32.10
CA PHE A 14 35.01 -23.84 31.10
C PHE A 14 33.65 -24.07 31.76
N GLN A 15 33.57 -25.02 32.70
CA GLN A 15 32.35 -25.33 33.44
C GLN A 15 31.80 -24.13 34.22
N ARG A 16 32.68 -23.36 34.87
CA ARG A 16 32.29 -22.12 35.55
C ARG A 16 31.75 -21.08 34.59
N PHE A 17 32.39 -20.89 33.44
CA PHE A 17 31.94 -19.93 32.43
C PHE A 17 30.62 -20.34 31.76
N ILE A 18 30.31 -21.64 31.68
CA ILE A 18 28.96 -22.09 31.29
C ILE A 18 27.91 -21.59 32.28
N TRP A 19 28.15 -21.74 33.59
CA TRP A 19 27.21 -21.24 34.62
C TRP A 19 27.11 -19.71 34.64
N ILE A 20 28.22 -18.99 34.43
CA ILE A 20 28.20 -17.53 34.26
C ILE A 20 27.35 -17.15 33.04
N GLY A 21 27.52 -17.85 31.91
CA GLY A 21 26.72 -17.64 30.70
C GLY A 21 25.24 -17.92 30.91
N ILE A 22 24.88 -18.95 31.69
CA ILE A 22 23.48 -19.22 32.10
C ILE A 22 22.93 -18.06 32.94
N ALA A 23 23.69 -17.57 33.91
CA ALA A 23 23.27 -16.44 34.74
C ALA A 23 23.09 -15.16 33.92
N MET A 24 24.02 -14.86 33.00
CA MET A 24 23.90 -13.73 32.07
C MET A 24 22.68 -13.84 31.16
N ASN A 25 22.39 -15.04 30.64
CA ASN A 25 21.18 -15.29 29.88
C ASN A 25 19.92 -14.98 30.70
N MET A 26 19.90 -15.25 32.02
CA MET A 26 18.74 -14.96 32.88
C MET A 26 18.52 -13.48 33.11
N VAL A 27 19.58 -12.67 33.12
CA VAL A 27 19.49 -11.19 33.20
C VAL A 27 18.71 -10.63 32.01
N PHE A 28 18.77 -11.28 30.84
CA PHE A 28 17.96 -10.92 29.67
C PHE A 28 16.61 -11.64 29.64
N ALA A 29 16.60 -12.95 29.87
CA ALA A 29 15.42 -13.80 29.69
C ALA A 29 14.28 -13.49 30.65
N ILE A 30 14.59 -13.20 31.93
CA ILE A 30 13.57 -12.93 32.96
C ILE A 30 12.85 -11.62 32.65
N PRO A 31 13.54 -10.48 32.41
CA PRO A 31 12.86 -9.27 31.97
C PRO A 31 12.13 -9.45 30.63
N ALA A 32 12.66 -10.21 29.67
CA ALA A 32 11.97 -10.46 28.40
C ALA A 32 10.63 -11.19 28.58
N LEU A 33 10.55 -12.11 29.54
CA LEU A 33 9.35 -12.88 29.86
C LEU A 33 8.29 -12.05 30.61
N PHE A 34 8.70 -11.33 31.64
CA PHE A 34 7.77 -10.73 32.61
C PHE A 34 7.66 -9.21 32.51
N TRP A 35 8.66 -8.53 31.95
CA TRP A 35 8.74 -7.06 31.83
C TRP A 35 9.32 -6.61 30.48
N PRO A 36 8.69 -6.98 29.34
CA PRO A 36 9.26 -6.69 28.01
C PRO A 36 9.45 -5.19 27.74
N ASP A 37 8.64 -4.32 28.34
CA ASP A 37 8.79 -2.87 28.25
C ASP A 37 10.09 -2.33 28.84
N PHE A 38 10.56 -2.94 29.93
CA PHE A 38 11.84 -2.56 30.52
C PHE A 38 12.99 -2.81 29.55
N LEU A 39 12.98 -3.92 28.81
CA LEU A 39 14.00 -4.19 27.80
C LEU A 39 13.82 -3.31 26.56
N ASN A 40 12.60 -3.20 26.04
CA ASN A 40 12.34 -2.39 24.85
C ASN A 40 12.75 -0.93 25.06
N SER A 41 12.40 -0.34 26.19
CA SER A 41 12.82 1.02 26.55
C SER A 41 14.34 1.13 26.71
N SER A 42 14.99 0.14 27.32
CA SER A 42 16.45 0.11 27.50
C SER A 42 17.23 -0.04 26.20
N PHE A 43 16.65 -0.70 25.18
CA PHE A 43 17.23 -0.89 23.85
C PHE A 43 16.70 0.10 22.80
N GLY A 44 15.78 1.01 23.15
CA GLY A 44 15.17 1.96 22.20
C GLY A 44 14.26 1.33 21.15
N LEU A 45 13.64 0.18 21.46
CA LEU A 45 12.77 -0.58 20.57
C LEU A 45 11.27 -0.19 20.75
N PRO A 46 10.45 -0.23 19.68
CA PRO A 46 9.04 0.14 19.74
C PRO A 46 8.21 -0.86 20.57
N SER A 47 7.24 -0.36 21.34
CA SER A 47 6.65 -1.11 22.46
C SER A 47 5.54 -2.09 22.09
N GLN A 48 4.60 -1.81 21.17
CA GLN A 48 3.32 -2.54 21.22
C GLN A 48 3.18 -3.83 20.37
N ALA A 49 4.00 -4.07 19.33
CA ALA A 49 3.80 -5.21 18.41
C ALA A 49 4.70 -6.44 18.68
N VAL A 50 5.62 -6.35 19.65
CA VAL A 50 6.75 -7.30 19.79
C VAL A 50 6.66 -8.14 21.07
N TYR A 51 5.69 -7.91 21.96
CA TYR A 51 5.65 -8.62 23.26
C TYR A 51 5.60 -10.14 23.15
N PRO A 52 4.72 -10.77 22.35
CA PRO A 52 4.69 -12.22 22.26
C PRO A 52 6.01 -12.79 21.71
N TRP A 53 6.67 -12.06 20.82
CA TRP A 53 7.94 -12.46 20.22
C TRP A 53 9.11 -12.32 21.19
N LEU A 54 9.18 -11.24 21.96
CA LEU A 54 10.22 -11.03 22.97
C LEU A 54 10.05 -11.99 24.15
N GLN A 55 8.81 -12.23 24.58
CA GLN A 55 8.50 -13.23 25.60
C GLN A 55 8.83 -14.65 25.12
N ASN A 56 8.52 -14.98 23.86
CA ASN A 56 8.93 -16.24 23.26
C ASN A 56 10.46 -16.38 23.21
N ALA A 57 11.19 -15.33 22.85
CA ALA A 57 12.65 -15.33 22.87
C ALA A 57 13.21 -15.54 24.29
N GLY A 58 12.63 -14.88 25.30
CA GLY A 58 12.96 -15.09 26.71
C GLY A 58 12.70 -16.54 27.16
N MET A 59 11.54 -17.10 26.83
CA MET A 59 11.18 -18.50 27.11
C MET A 59 12.19 -19.47 26.49
N LEU A 60 12.51 -19.29 25.21
CA LEU A 60 13.47 -20.14 24.50
C LEU A 60 14.86 -20.01 25.11
N LEU A 61 15.29 -18.81 25.52
CA LEU A 61 16.59 -18.60 26.16
C LEU A 61 16.69 -19.28 27.53
N VAL A 62 15.58 -19.36 28.29
CA VAL A 62 15.51 -20.21 29.49
C VAL A 62 15.67 -21.68 29.14
N GLY A 63 14.92 -22.18 28.15
CA GLY A 63 15.02 -23.57 27.70
C GLY A 63 16.44 -23.96 27.25
N VAL A 64 17.06 -23.12 26.43
CA VAL A 64 18.43 -23.31 25.95
C VAL A 64 19.44 -23.25 27.11
N SER A 65 19.24 -22.39 28.09
CA SER A 65 20.12 -22.29 29.26
C SER A 65 20.06 -23.55 30.14
N LEU A 66 18.88 -24.16 30.29
CA LEU A 66 18.75 -25.47 30.95
C LEU A 66 19.51 -26.55 30.18
N PHE A 67 19.45 -26.50 28.85
CA PHE A 67 20.25 -27.41 28.02
C PHE A 67 21.75 -27.15 28.18
N TYR A 68 22.26 -25.98 28.51
CA TYR A 68 23.69 -25.81 28.77
C TYR A 68 24.20 -26.44 30.07
N ALA A 69 23.32 -26.71 31.04
CA ALA A 69 23.70 -27.19 32.38
C ALA A 69 24.53 -28.49 32.39
N PRO A 70 24.26 -29.54 31.58
CA PRO A 70 25.09 -30.74 31.52
C PRO A 70 26.55 -30.48 31.15
N ALA A 71 26.83 -29.51 30.27
CA ALA A 71 28.20 -29.09 29.95
C ALA A 71 28.85 -28.36 31.14
N GLY A 72 28.08 -27.58 31.90
CA GLY A 72 28.51 -26.94 33.13
C GLY A 72 28.78 -27.92 34.28
N VAL A 73 28.09 -29.05 34.35
CA VAL A 73 28.27 -30.08 35.40
C VAL A 73 29.39 -31.06 35.06
N SER A 74 29.45 -31.53 33.81
CA SER A 74 30.41 -32.56 33.41
C SER A 74 30.81 -32.44 31.93
N ALA A 75 31.69 -31.48 31.63
CA ALA A 75 32.12 -31.21 30.25
C ALA A 75 32.86 -32.39 29.61
N VAL A 76 33.64 -33.13 30.42
CA VAL A 76 34.45 -34.29 29.97
C VAL A 76 33.57 -35.50 29.63
N ARG A 77 32.43 -35.66 30.30
CA ARG A 77 31.49 -36.76 30.00
C ARG A 77 30.74 -36.54 28.68
N TYR A 78 30.56 -35.28 28.27
CA TYR A 78 29.83 -34.90 27.07
C TYR A 78 30.65 -33.94 26.19
N PRO A 79 31.77 -34.39 25.60
CA PRO A 79 32.70 -33.50 24.93
C PRO A 79 32.13 -32.90 23.64
N VAL A 80 31.39 -33.69 22.85
CA VAL A 80 30.67 -33.18 21.66
C VAL A 80 29.66 -32.12 22.07
N TYR A 81 28.92 -32.37 23.14
CA TYR A 81 27.91 -31.45 23.65
C TYR A 81 28.52 -30.13 24.14
N SER A 82 29.66 -30.21 24.85
CA SER A 82 30.42 -29.04 25.30
C SER A 82 30.91 -28.19 24.13
N TRP A 83 31.36 -28.81 23.04
CA TRP A 83 31.73 -28.09 21.81
C TRP A 83 30.53 -27.50 21.07
N LEU A 84 29.36 -28.15 21.09
CA LEU A 84 28.12 -27.58 20.55
C LEU A 84 27.69 -26.33 21.33
N CYS A 85 27.91 -26.30 22.65
CA CYS A 85 27.68 -25.09 23.45
C CYS A 85 28.61 -23.95 23.00
N VAL A 86 29.89 -24.23 22.68
CA VAL A 86 30.81 -23.23 22.11
C VAL A 86 30.33 -22.77 20.72
N LEU A 87 29.98 -23.70 19.83
CA LEU A 87 29.52 -23.39 18.47
C LEU A 87 28.24 -22.54 18.47
N SER A 88 27.32 -22.79 19.41
CA SER A 88 26.09 -22.01 19.54
C SER A 88 26.37 -20.51 19.75
N ARG A 89 27.46 -20.15 20.44
CA ARG A 89 27.89 -18.76 20.64
C ARG A 89 28.41 -18.15 19.34
N LEU A 90 29.11 -18.91 18.52
CA LEU A 90 29.53 -18.44 17.18
C LEU A 90 28.33 -18.18 16.26
N ILE A 91 27.31 -19.03 16.31
CA ILE A 91 26.07 -18.82 15.55
C ILE A 91 25.39 -17.53 16.00
N ALA A 92 25.31 -17.28 17.31
CA ALA A 92 24.77 -16.03 17.86
C ALA A 92 25.58 -14.80 17.41
N VAL A 93 26.92 -14.89 17.40
CA VAL A 93 27.80 -13.83 16.86
C VAL A 93 27.47 -13.50 15.40
N VAL A 94 27.34 -14.51 14.53
CA VAL A 94 26.99 -14.32 13.12
C VAL A 94 25.59 -13.69 12.99
N PHE A 95 24.64 -14.14 13.80
CA PHE A 95 23.30 -13.59 13.83
C PHE A 95 23.28 -12.11 14.23
N TRP A 96 24.04 -11.71 15.26
CA TRP A 96 24.13 -10.31 15.68
C TRP A 96 24.81 -9.43 14.64
N ILE A 97 25.83 -9.92 13.93
CA ILE A 97 26.45 -9.20 12.80
C ILE A 97 25.40 -8.92 11.72
N TYR A 98 24.61 -9.94 11.35
CA TYR A 98 23.53 -9.78 10.38
C TYR A 98 22.50 -8.75 10.83
N LEU A 99 22.04 -8.81 12.10
CA LEU A 99 21.07 -7.84 12.61
C LEU A 99 21.63 -6.43 12.69
N ILE A 100 22.90 -6.22 13.05
CA ILE A 100 23.51 -4.88 13.03
C ILE A 100 23.52 -4.30 11.61
N GLN A 101 23.66 -5.14 10.59
CA GLN A 101 23.69 -4.71 9.18
C GLN A 101 22.29 -4.50 8.57
N THR A 102 21.26 -5.14 9.12
CA THR A 102 19.92 -5.19 8.51
C THR A 102 18.82 -4.52 9.34
N SER A 103 19.04 -4.34 10.63
CA SER A 103 18.09 -3.67 11.51
C SER A 103 18.29 -2.15 11.46
N GLY A 104 17.22 -1.40 11.68
CA GLY A 104 17.27 0.06 11.87
C GLY A 104 17.85 0.49 13.22
N TYR A 105 18.38 -0.43 14.04
CA TYR A 105 18.80 -0.18 15.43
C TYR A 105 20.17 -0.82 15.72
N PRO A 106 21.23 -0.47 14.96
CA PRO A 106 22.53 -1.15 15.07
C PRO A 106 23.17 -1.05 16.46
N ASP A 107 22.99 0.08 17.15
CA ASP A 107 23.61 0.31 18.47
C ASP A 107 23.00 -0.55 19.57
N ALA A 108 21.71 -0.92 19.44
CA ALA A 108 21.03 -1.77 20.40
C ALA A 108 21.63 -3.18 20.47
N PHE A 109 22.17 -3.69 19.35
CA PHE A 109 22.64 -5.08 19.23
C PHE A 109 24.14 -5.27 19.45
N LYS A 110 24.95 -4.20 19.44
CA LYS A 110 26.40 -4.26 19.69
C LYS A 110 26.76 -4.90 21.04
N PRO A 111 26.08 -4.58 22.17
CA PRO A 111 26.39 -5.21 23.45
C PRO A 111 26.18 -6.74 23.44
N LEU A 112 25.15 -7.21 22.74
CA LEU A 112 24.84 -8.64 22.61
C LEU A 112 25.91 -9.36 21.78
N LEU A 113 26.34 -8.75 20.67
CA LEU A 113 27.46 -9.23 19.86
C LEU A 113 28.73 -9.40 20.70
N TYR A 114 29.11 -8.37 21.47
CA TYR A 114 30.33 -8.41 22.27
C TYR A 114 30.28 -9.47 23.36
N SER A 115 29.12 -9.63 24.01
CA SER A 115 28.89 -10.66 25.02
C SER A 115 29.05 -12.08 24.43
N ASP A 116 28.37 -12.39 23.32
CA ASP A 116 28.46 -13.72 22.71
C ASP A 116 29.84 -13.99 22.08
N ALA A 117 30.50 -12.97 21.51
CA ALA A 117 31.84 -13.10 20.96
C ALA A 117 32.88 -13.37 22.06
N ALA A 118 32.81 -12.66 23.19
CA ALA A 118 33.67 -12.90 24.33
C ALA A 118 33.46 -14.32 24.88
N MET A 119 32.20 -14.75 25.04
CA MET A 119 31.88 -16.11 25.50
C MET A 119 32.35 -17.18 24.53
N PHE A 120 32.22 -16.98 23.22
CA PHE A 120 32.74 -17.90 22.21
C PHE A 120 34.26 -18.09 22.35
N VAL A 121 35.02 -16.99 22.44
CA VAL A 121 36.47 -17.04 22.56
C VAL A 121 36.91 -17.68 23.87
N ILE A 122 36.31 -17.27 24.99
CA ILE A 122 36.67 -17.77 26.33
C ILE A 122 36.35 -19.27 26.45
N LEU A 123 35.10 -19.66 26.14
CA LEU A 123 34.68 -21.06 26.23
C LEU A 123 35.46 -21.94 25.24
N GLY A 124 35.67 -21.46 24.01
CA GLY A 124 36.44 -22.16 22.99
C GLY A 124 37.89 -22.39 23.42
N ALA A 125 38.57 -21.35 23.92
CA ALA A 125 39.96 -21.46 24.38
C ALA A 125 40.09 -22.40 25.59
N LEU A 126 39.22 -22.25 26.60
CA LEU A 126 39.24 -23.08 27.81
C LEU A 126 38.97 -24.55 27.50
N LEU A 127 38.01 -24.84 26.63
CA LEU A 127 37.70 -26.21 26.22
C LEU A 127 38.79 -26.81 25.31
N TYR A 128 39.40 -26.00 24.44
CA TYR A 128 40.52 -26.43 23.59
C TYR A 128 41.76 -26.84 24.39
N ILE A 129 42.03 -26.14 25.48
CA ILE A 129 43.09 -26.46 26.44
C ILE A 129 42.68 -27.65 27.32
N GLY A 130 41.41 -27.69 27.74
CA GLY A 130 40.89 -28.70 28.67
C GLY A 130 40.69 -30.09 28.08
N LEU A 131 40.48 -30.20 26.76
CA LEU A 131 40.20 -31.46 26.07
C LEU A 131 41.13 -31.69 24.86
N PRO A 132 42.44 -31.91 25.07
CA PRO A 132 43.41 -32.00 23.97
C PRO A 132 43.14 -33.18 23.01
N ASP A 133 42.66 -34.32 23.53
CA ASP A 133 42.36 -35.52 22.75
C ASP A 133 40.95 -35.52 22.14
N GLN A 134 40.11 -34.57 22.57
CA GLN A 134 38.71 -34.43 22.17
C GLN A 134 38.45 -33.02 21.61
N ARG A 135 39.38 -32.56 20.77
CA ARG A 135 39.27 -31.33 20.01
C ARG A 135 38.16 -31.43 18.96
N PRO A 136 37.59 -30.29 18.52
CA PRO A 136 36.36 -30.29 17.74
C PRO A 136 36.53 -30.97 16.38
N TRP A 137 37.69 -30.85 15.73
CA TRP A 137 37.90 -31.44 14.41
C TRP A 137 37.93 -32.99 14.40
N PRO A 138 38.69 -33.67 15.28
CA PRO A 138 38.57 -35.12 15.46
C PRO A 138 37.16 -35.60 15.82
N LEU A 139 36.46 -34.88 16.71
CA LEU A 139 35.11 -35.24 17.14
C LEU A 139 34.07 -35.06 16.04
N ILE A 140 34.14 -33.98 15.27
CA ILE A 140 33.27 -33.72 14.13
C ILE A 140 33.46 -34.82 13.08
N ARG A 141 34.71 -35.19 12.77
CA ARG A 141 35.00 -36.28 11.83
C ARG A 141 34.46 -37.62 12.33
N ALA A 142 34.65 -37.95 13.61
CA ALA A 142 34.12 -39.19 14.20
C ALA A 142 32.58 -39.20 14.26
N GLY A 143 31.98 -38.08 14.63
CA GLY A 143 30.53 -37.88 14.70
C GLY A 143 29.86 -37.93 13.34
N LEU A 144 30.44 -37.30 12.30
CA LEU A 144 29.95 -37.38 10.92
C LEU A 144 30.06 -38.80 10.38
N CYS A 145 31.16 -39.52 10.66
CA CYS A 145 31.28 -40.93 10.30
C CYS A 145 30.25 -41.81 11.04
N GLY A 146 29.97 -41.53 12.31
CA GLY A 146 28.97 -42.25 13.11
C GLY A 146 27.53 -41.95 12.66
N LEU A 147 27.22 -40.69 12.39
CA LEU A 147 25.96 -40.23 11.81
C LEU A 147 25.76 -40.87 10.44
N TRP A 148 26.78 -40.88 9.58
CA TRP A 148 26.72 -41.53 8.27
C TRP A 148 26.44 -43.04 8.38
N ARG A 149 27.05 -43.74 9.34
CA ARG A 149 26.76 -45.16 9.62
C ARG A 149 25.34 -45.37 10.16
N CYS A 150 24.85 -44.48 11.02
CA CYS A 150 23.51 -44.53 11.59
C CYS A 150 22.46 -44.26 10.51
N VAL A 151 22.65 -43.19 9.73
CA VAL A 151 21.88 -42.83 8.55
C VAL A 151 21.87 -43.99 7.55
N ALA A 152 23.03 -44.57 7.22
CA ALA A 152 23.12 -45.73 6.33
C ALA A 152 22.34 -46.96 6.86
N LYS A 153 22.29 -47.17 8.19
CA LYS A 153 21.45 -48.21 8.82
C LYS A 153 19.96 -47.87 8.81
N CYS A 154 19.57 -46.62 9.07
CA CYS A 154 18.19 -46.13 8.95
C CYS A 154 17.66 -46.24 7.50
N PHE A 155 18.57 -46.24 6.52
CA PHE A 155 18.29 -46.50 5.10
C PHE A 155 18.25 -48.00 4.73
N SER A 156 18.09 -48.93 5.67
CA SER A 156 17.87 -50.36 5.39
C SER A 156 16.48 -50.83 5.87
N GLY A 157 15.76 -51.61 5.06
CA GLY A 157 14.48 -52.23 5.42
C GLY A 157 13.25 -51.30 5.43
N ALA A 158 12.31 -51.54 6.35
CA ALA A 158 11.00 -50.86 6.43
C ALA A 158 11.11 -49.37 6.78
N LEU A 159 12.09 -48.98 7.60
CA LEU A 159 12.35 -47.59 7.98
C LEU A 159 12.77 -46.72 6.78
N ARG A 160 13.48 -47.29 5.80
CA ARG A 160 13.76 -46.61 4.52
C ARG A 160 12.48 -46.26 3.77
N LYS A 161 11.53 -47.21 3.70
CA LYS A 161 10.25 -47.00 2.99
C LYS A 161 9.43 -45.90 3.68
N ILE A 162 9.38 -45.90 5.01
CA ILE A 162 8.71 -44.86 5.80
C ILE A 162 9.40 -43.51 5.61
N ALA A 163 10.72 -43.44 5.72
CA ALA A 163 11.47 -42.20 5.52
C ALA A 163 11.28 -41.62 4.11
N ILE A 164 11.32 -42.47 3.07
CA ILE A 164 11.01 -42.06 1.69
C ILE A 164 9.57 -41.56 1.60
N ALA A 165 8.60 -42.27 2.16
CA ALA A 165 7.20 -41.84 2.15
C ALA A 165 7.02 -40.48 2.84
N VAL A 166 7.62 -40.26 4.01
CA VAL A 166 7.58 -38.97 4.72
C VAL A 166 8.21 -37.86 3.89
N VAL A 167 9.39 -38.10 3.30
CA VAL A 167 10.05 -37.11 2.44
C VAL A 167 9.21 -36.78 1.22
N LEU A 168 8.59 -37.78 0.58
CA LEU A 168 7.69 -37.56 -0.56
C LEU A 168 6.45 -36.77 -0.16
N VAL A 169 5.86 -37.05 1.02
CA VAL A 169 4.72 -36.29 1.54
C VAL A 169 5.13 -34.86 1.85
N LEU A 170 6.26 -34.63 2.52
CA LEU A 170 6.75 -33.28 2.82
C LEU A 170 7.10 -32.51 1.54
N ALA A 171 7.71 -33.17 0.56
CA ALA A 171 8.00 -32.58 -0.75
C ALA A 171 6.72 -32.24 -1.49
N PHE A 172 5.71 -33.11 -1.46
CA PHE A 172 4.39 -32.86 -2.05
C PHE A 172 3.70 -31.67 -1.38
N VAL A 173 3.58 -31.67 -0.04
CA VAL A 173 2.99 -30.56 0.71
C VAL A 173 3.76 -29.25 0.47
N GLY A 174 5.09 -29.32 0.45
CA GLY A 174 5.94 -28.15 0.18
C GLY A 174 5.75 -27.62 -1.25
N TYR A 175 5.67 -28.50 -2.24
CA TYR A 175 5.38 -28.14 -3.62
C TYR A 175 3.99 -27.52 -3.75
N GLU A 176 2.96 -28.13 -3.17
CA GLU A 176 1.59 -27.60 -3.23
C GLU A 176 1.46 -26.26 -2.51
N ALA A 177 2.09 -26.09 -1.34
CA ALA A 177 2.12 -24.81 -0.64
C ALA A 177 2.82 -23.73 -1.48
N TRP A 178 3.96 -24.05 -2.09
CA TRP A 178 4.63 -23.12 -3.00
C TRP A 178 3.76 -22.80 -4.23
N ALA A 179 3.21 -23.82 -4.88
CA ALA A 179 2.43 -23.68 -6.11
C ALA A 179 1.15 -22.87 -5.93
N ASN A 180 0.47 -23.02 -4.78
CA ASN A 180 -0.81 -22.38 -4.50
C ASN A 180 -0.68 -21.06 -3.72
N LEU A 181 0.47 -20.75 -3.09
CA LEU A 181 0.62 -19.52 -2.28
C LEU A 181 1.76 -18.59 -2.71
N LEU A 182 2.82 -19.10 -3.35
CA LEU A 182 4.07 -18.36 -3.56
C LEU A 182 4.53 -18.27 -5.02
N ARG A 183 4.06 -19.19 -5.88
CA ARG A 183 4.49 -19.26 -7.28
C ARG A 183 3.98 -18.08 -8.09
N GLU A 184 4.87 -17.20 -8.50
CA GLU A 184 4.55 -16.11 -9.41
C GLU A 184 4.34 -16.63 -10.84
N VAL A 185 3.26 -16.18 -11.48
CA VAL A 185 2.96 -16.44 -12.88
C VAL A 185 3.04 -15.11 -13.62
N PRO A 186 3.95 -14.97 -14.61
CA PRO A 186 4.07 -13.74 -15.39
C PRO A 186 2.76 -13.39 -16.09
N GLN A 187 2.40 -12.11 -16.08
CA GLN A 187 1.27 -11.62 -16.86
C GLN A 187 1.61 -11.73 -18.36
N PRO A 188 0.67 -12.19 -19.21
CA PRO A 188 0.85 -12.14 -20.65
C PRO A 188 1.10 -10.70 -21.13
N PRO A 189 1.95 -10.49 -22.15
CA PRO A 189 2.27 -9.14 -22.61
C PRO A 189 1.03 -8.45 -23.19
N ILE A 190 0.70 -7.28 -22.66
CA ILE A 190 -0.34 -6.41 -23.20
C ILE A 190 0.26 -5.56 -24.32
N GLN A 191 -0.29 -5.65 -25.53
CA GLN A 191 0.29 -4.99 -26.71
C GLN A 191 0.04 -3.48 -26.71
N SER A 192 -1.19 -3.05 -26.42
CA SER A 192 -1.58 -1.64 -26.49
C SER A 192 -1.21 -0.88 -25.22
N ASP A 193 -0.66 0.33 -25.34
CA ASP A 193 -0.33 1.16 -24.18
C ASP A 193 -1.57 1.62 -23.41
N VAL A 194 -2.69 1.82 -24.10
CA VAL A 194 -3.95 2.18 -23.42
C VAL A 194 -4.50 1.00 -22.62
N ASP A 195 -4.41 -0.23 -23.14
CA ASP A 195 -4.83 -1.42 -22.40
C ASP A 195 -3.85 -1.74 -21.27
N HIS A 196 -2.56 -1.46 -21.48
CA HIS A 196 -1.55 -1.56 -20.44
C HIS A 196 -1.88 -0.60 -19.30
N PHE A 197 -2.17 0.66 -19.60
CA PHE A 197 -2.63 1.63 -18.62
C PHE A 197 -3.87 1.15 -17.85
N LYS A 198 -4.85 0.58 -18.56
CA LYS A 198 -6.12 0.14 -17.97
C LYS A 198 -6.03 -1.14 -17.15
N TYR A 199 -5.20 -2.12 -17.56
CA TYR A 199 -5.28 -3.51 -17.06
C TYR A 199 -3.94 -4.14 -16.67
N ALA A 200 -2.80 -3.44 -16.79
CA ALA A 200 -1.54 -3.97 -16.30
C ALA A 200 -1.39 -3.79 -14.79
N ALA A 201 -0.77 -4.78 -14.15
CA ALA A 201 -0.39 -4.72 -12.75
C ALA A 201 0.71 -3.66 -12.55
N ILE A 202 0.61 -2.87 -11.47
CA ILE A 202 1.65 -1.91 -11.07
C ILE A 202 2.52 -2.44 -9.93
N GLY A 203 2.06 -3.48 -9.28
CA GLY A 203 2.78 -4.28 -8.33
C GLY A 203 2.45 -3.97 -6.87
N LEU A 204 1.29 -4.41 -6.39
CA LEU A 204 0.90 -4.19 -5.00
C LEU A 204 1.37 -5.30 -4.06
N GLY A 205 1.52 -4.94 -2.77
CA GLY A 205 1.78 -5.90 -1.71
C GLY A 205 0.61 -6.89 -1.52
N PRO A 206 0.82 -8.05 -0.90
CA PRO A 206 -0.24 -9.05 -0.67
C PRO A 206 -1.46 -8.49 0.06
N ASP A 207 -1.25 -7.59 1.03
CA ASP A 207 -2.33 -6.99 1.83
C ASP A 207 -3.25 -6.03 1.04
N ALA A 208 -2.82 -5.60 -0.16
CA ALA A 208 -3.56 -4.68 -1.03
C ALA A 208 -4.16 -5.36 -2.26
N ARG A 209 -4.10 -6.70 -2.32
CA ARG A 209 -4.67 -7.52 -3.38
C ARG A 209 -5.87 -8.31 -2.87
N ILE A 210 -6.85 -8.53 -3.73
CA ILE A 210 -8.03 -9.34 -3.40
C ILE A 210 -7.98 -10.61 -4.25
N PRO A 211 -8.12 -11.83 -3.69
CA PRO A 211 -8.21 -13.03 -4.52
C PRO A 211 -9.34 -12.90 -5.54
N LEU A 212 -9.07 -13.24 -6.80
CA LEU A 212 -9.96 -12.98 -7.93
C LEU A 212 -11.34 -13.61 -7.73
N TYR A 213 -11.37 -14.86 -7.23
CA TYR A 213 -12.63 -15.57 -6.99
C TYR A 213 -13.42 -15.01 -5.82
N VAL A 214 -12.73 -14.47 -4.81
CA VAL A 214 -13.42 -13.74 -3.73
C VAL A 214 -14.02 -12.47 -4.33
N PHE A 215 -13.21 -11.66 -5.01
CA PHE A 215 -13.67 -10.43 -5.65
C PHE A 215 -14.87 -10.66 -6.58
N SER A 216 -14.89 -11.69 -7.41
CA SER A 216 -16.00 -11.90 -8.34
C SER A 216 -17.33 -12.22 -7.65
N VAL A 217 -17.32 -12.93 -6.52
CA VAL A 217 -18.57 -13.39 -5.86
C VAL A 217 -19.11 -12.43 -4.80
N LEU A 218 -18.29 -11.49 -4.28
CA LEU A 218 -18.72 -10.59 -3.21
C LEU A 218 -19.99 -9.79 -3.50
N PRO A 219 -20.22 -9.23 -4.71
CA PRO A 219 -21.46 -8.50 -5.00
C PRO A 219 -22.71 -9.36 -4.87
N GLN A 220 -22.62 -10.67 -5.15
CA GLN A 220 -23.72 -11.61 -4.97
C GLN A 220 -23.85 -12.02 -3.50
N VAL A 221 -22.75 -12.42 -2.86
CA VAL A 221 -22.73 -12.90 -1.47
C VAL A 221 -23.24 -11.83 -0.50
N CYS A 222 -22.90 -10.57 -0.76
CA CYS A 222 -23.25 -9.42 0.07
C CYS A 222 -24.23 -8.48 -0.64
N ALA A 223 -25.10 -8.99 -1.51
CA ALA A 223 -26.06 -8.21 -2.29
C ALA A 223 -26.88 -7.24 -1.42
N ALA A 224 -27.30 -7.64 -0.22
CA ALA A 224 -28.08 -6.80 0.70
C ALA A 224 -27.34 -5.54 1.18
N ARG A 225 -26.01 -5.50 1.05
CA ARG A 225 -25.15 -4.36 1.43
C ARG A 225 -24.80 -3.46 0.24
N MET A 226 -25.21 -3.83 -0.97
CA MET A 226 -24.88 -3.06 -2.17
C MET A 226 -25.60 -1.70 -2.15
N PRO A 227 -24.95 -0.59 -2.54
CA PRO A 227 -25.60 0.71 -2.66
C PRO A 227 -26.78 0.70 -3.64
N ARG A 228 -26.71 -0.18 -4.65
CA ARG A 228 -27.77 -0.44 -5.63
C ARG A 228 -27.82 -1.94 -5.92
N LEU A 229 -28.99 -2.54 -5.74
CA LEU A 229 -29.19 -3.98 -5.98
C LEU A 229 -29.02 -4.31 -7.46
N GLY A 230 -28.40 -5.47 -7.75
CA GLY A 230 -28.29 -6.02 -9.11
C GLY A 230 -27.28 -5.34 -10.04
N THR A 231 -26.55 -4.30 -9.61
CA THR A 231 -25.61 -3.59 -10.50
C THR A 231 -24.16 -4.05 -10.41
N GLY A 232 -23.82 -5.00 -9.53
CA GLY A 232 -22.43 -5.44 -9.36
C GLY A 232 -21.49 -4.29 -8.99
N TRP A 233 -20.23 -4.36 -9.43
CA TRP A 233 -19.21 -3.38 -9.09
C TRP A 233 -19.49 -1.97 -9.62
N GLN A 234 -20.31 -1.83 -10.66
CA GLN A 234 -20.78 -0.53 -11.19
C GLN A 234 -21.53 0.30 -10.12
N ALA A 235 -22.06 -0.33 -9.06
CA ALA A 235 -22.65 0.38 -7.92
C ALA A 235 -21.68 1.37 -7.23
N PHE A 236 -20.37 1.11 -7.35
CA PHE A 236 -19.30 1.93 -6.78
C PHE A 236 -18.57 2.78 -7.83
N GLY A 237 -19.09 2.84 -9.07
CA GLY A 237 -18.51 3.63 -10.15
C GLY A 237 -17.37 2.94 -10.90
N PHE A 238 -17.19 1.63 -10.74
CA PHE A 238 -16.28 0.85 -11.61
C PHE A 238 -16.77 0.88 -13.06
N ILE A 239 -15.84 1.06 -13.99
CA ILE A 239 -16.12 1.21 -15.42
C ILE A 239 -15.80 -0.10 -16.13
N TYR A 240 -16.75 -0.61 -16.92
CA TYR A 240 -16.54 -1.77 -17.77
C TYR A 240 -16.58 -1.36 -19.24
N GLU A 241 -15.80 -2.05 -20.06
CA GLU A 241 -15.85 -1.96 -21.52
C GLU A 241 -15.82 -3.37 -22.13
N GLY A 242 -16.24 -3.50 -23.39
CA GLY A 242 -16.32 -4.79 -24.06
C GLY A 242 -14.95 -5.44 -24.24
N GLY A 243 -14.89 -6.77 -24.16
CA GLY A 243 -13.66 -7.55 -24.39
C GLY A 243 -12.81 -7.83 -23.15
N HIS A 244 -13.20 -7.31 -21.97
CA HIS A 244 -12.48 -7.50 -20.71
C HIS A 244 -13.40 -8.05 -19.61
N ASP A 245 -12.84 -8.85 -18.71
CA ASP A 245 -13.57 -9.48 -17.60
C ASP A 245 -13.40 -8.76 -16.25
N LEU A 246 -12.52 -7.76 -16.20
CA LEU A 246 -12.35 -6.86 -15.08
C LEU A 246 -12.73 -5.44 -15.48
N PRO A 247 -13.18 -4.61 -14.52
CA PRO A 247 -13.36 -3.19 -14.78
C PRO A 247 -12.01 -2.52 -15.04
N ILE A 248 -12.04 -1.43 -15.81
CA ILE A 248 -10.90 -0.56 -16.03
C ILE A 248 -10.33 -0.13 -14.68
N GLY A 249 -9.02 -0.26 -14.52
CA GLY A 249 -8.35 0.08 -13.27
C GLY A 249 -8.02 -1.11 -12.38
N LEU A 250 -8.50 -2.31 -12.70
CA LEU A 250 -8.14 -3.54 -12.00
C LEU A 250 -7.32 -4.46 -12.90
N ALA A 251 -6.17 -4.87 -12.39
CA ALA A 251 -5.25 -5.78 -13.07
C ALA A 251 -5.28 -7.17 -12.43
N LYS A 252 -5.09 -8.20 -13.25
CA LYS A 252 -4.86 -9.56 -12.74
C LYS A 252 -3.40 -9.72 -12.38
N ARG A 253 -3.14 -10.24 -11.18
CA ARG A 253 -1.82 -10.68 -10.75
C ARG A 253 -1.91 -12.05 -10.10
N GLN A 254 -1.05 -12.98 -10.47
CA GLN A 254 -1.05 -14.33 -9.90
C GLN A 254 0.26 -14.64 -9.20
N ILE A 255 0.17 -14.78 -7.88
CA ILE A 255 1.23 -15.28 -7.00
C ILE A 255 0.57 -16.34 -6.12
N GLY A 256 0.84 -17.60 -6.43
CA GLY A 256 0.06 -18.74 -5.94
C GLY A 256 -1.30 -18.80 -6.62
N TYR A 257 -2.24 -17.99 -6.14
CA TYR A 257 -3.62 -17.89 -6.62
C TYR A 257 -3.85 -16.60 -7.43
N PRO A 258 -4.85 -16.57 -8.32
CA PRO A 258 -5.19 -15.36 -9.07
C PRO A 258 -5.77 -14.30 -8.12
N SER A 259 -5.31 -13.07 -8.27
CA SER A 259 -5.75 -11.90 -7.50
C SER A 259 -5.99 -10.71 -8.41
N VAL A 260 -6.80 -9.77 -7.93
CA VAL A 260 -6.98 -8.44 -8.53
C VAL A 260 -6.25 -7.40 -7.70
N GLU A 261 -5.61 -6.46 -8.39
CA GLU A 261 -4.97 -5.30 -7.79
C GLU A 261 -5.37 -4.02 -8.52
N PRO A 262 -5.67 -2.91 -7.83
CA PRO A 262 -5.91 -1.64 -8.47
C PRO A 262 -4.63 -1.07 -9.09
N ASN A 263 -4.77 -0.41 -10.24
CA ASN A 263 -3.71 0.35 -10.90
C ASN A 263 -4.13 1.83 -11.08
N CYS A 264 -3.30 2.61 -11.78
CA CYS A 264 -3.52 4.04 -12.00
C CYS A 264 -4.87 4.36 -12.64
N ALA A 265 -5.36 3.52 -13.56
CA ALA A 265 -6.57 3.78 -14.31
C ALA A 265 -7.85 3.71 -13.47
N LEU A 266 -7.81 3.11 -12.26
CA LEU A 266 -8.95 3.09 -11.36
C LEU A 266 -9.38 4.52 -10.98
N CYS A 267 -8.41 5.34 -10.60
CA CYS A 267 -8.64 6.73 -10.20
C CYS A 267 -8.59 7.71 -11.37
N HIS A 268 -7.94 7.32 -12.47
CA HIS A 268 -7.65 8.17 -13.62
C HIS A 268 -8.28 7.65 -14.91
N THR A 269 -9.49 7.10 -14.83
CA THR A 269 -10.37 6.92 -15.98
C THR A 269 -11.74 7.46 -15.65
N GLY A 270 -12.16 8.47 -16.40
CA GLY A 270 -13.51 9.02 -16.32
C GLY A 270 -14.45 8.36 -17.34
N MET A 271 -15.72 8.74 -17.29
CA MET A 271 -16.65 8.45 -18.38
C MET A 271 -17.73 9.53 -18.45
N TYR A 272 -18.34 9.68 -19.63
CA TYR A 272 -19.50 10.54 -19.83
C TYR A 272 -20.55 9.85 -20.70
N ARG A 273 -21.76 10.40 -20.67
CA ARG A 273 -22.89 10.08 -21.55
C ARG A 273 -23.48 11.39 -22.07
N LYS A 274 -23.94 11.40 -23.32
CA LYS A 274 -24.58 12.58 -23.91
C LYS A 274 -26.03 12.72 -23.42
N SER A 275 -26.70 11.60 -23.14
CA SER A 275 -28.03 11.52 -22.54
C SER A 275 -28.13 10.34 -21.56
N ALA A 276 -29.22 10.26 -20.79
CA ALA A 276 -29.44 9.18 -19.83
C ALA A 276 -29.51 7.77 -20.46
N ASP A 277 -29.87 7.67 -21.74
CA ASP A 277 -30.06 6.41 -22.46
C ASP A 277 -28.82 5.97 -23.26
N ASP A 278 -27.81 6.85 -23.40
CA ASP A 278 -26.61 6.53 -24.14
C ASP A 278 -25.71 5.53 -23.41
N VAL A 279 -24.90 4.80 -24.19
CA VAL A 279 -23.81 3.98 -23.65
C VAL A 279 -22.73 4.91 -23.07
N PRO A 280 -22.23 4.67 -21.84
CA PRO A 280 -21.10 5.40 -21.30
C PRO A 280 -19.86 5.31 -22.18
N VAL A 281 -19.17 6.43 -22.35
CA VAL A 281 -17.89 6.52 -23.06
C VAL A 281 -16.77 6.64 -22.04
N PRO A 282 -15.97 5.58 -21.81
CA PRO A 282 -14.77 5.66 -20.99
C PRO A 282 -13.74 6.59 -21.61
N VAL A 283 -13.11 7.42 -20.80
CA VAL A 283 -12.04 8.33 -21.21
C VAL A 283 -10.82 8.08 -20.33
N PRO A 284 -9.82 7.33 -20.83
CA PRO A 284 -8.56 7.11 -20.13
C PRO A 284 -7.92 8.43 -19.75
N THR A 285 -7.19 8.46 -18.64
CA THR A 285 -6.47 9.63 -18.08
C THR A 285 -7.34 10.78 -17.54
N ALA A 286 -8.67 10.70 -17.71
CA ALA A 286 -9.63 11.61 -17.11
C ALA A 286 -9.87 11.32 -15.62
N PRO A 287 -10.28 12.31 -14.81
CA PRO A 287 -10.78 12.09 -13.46
C PRO A 287 -11.86 11.02 -13.37
N ALA A 288 -11.73 10.05 -12.48
CA ALA A 288 -12.77 9.05 -12.22
C ALA A 288 -13.91 9.63 -11.36
N ALA A 289 -14.67 10.60 -11.89
CA ALA A 289 -15.68 11.38 -11.16
C ALA A 289 -16.81 10.55 -10.51
N LEU A 290 -16.97 9.29 -10.95
CA LEU A 290 -18.01 8.36 -10.50
C LEU A 290 -17.51 7.35 -9.46
N LEU A 291 -16.19 7.15 -9.35
CA LEU A 291 -15.61 6.15 -8.45
C LEU A 291 -15.86 6.53 -6.99
N ASN A 292 -16.57 5.68 -6.24
CA ASN A 292 -16.80 5.85 -4.82
C ASN A 292 -15.95 4.85 -4.02
N LEU A 293 -14.66 5.18 -3.88
CA LEU A 293 -13.67 4.29 -3.28
C LEU A 293 -13.95 4.01 -1.80
N GLU A 294 -14.34 5.02 -1.04
CA GLU A 294 -14.70 4.86 0.38
C GLU A 294 -15.90 3.91 0.53
N SER A 295 -16.97 4.08 -0.26
CA SER A 295 -18.13 3.18 -0.22
C SER A 295 -17.75 1.73 -0.57
N PHE A 296 -16.90 1.55 -1.58
CA PHE A 296 -16.37 0.23 -1.95
C PHE A 296 -15.58 -0.41 -0.80
N GLN A 297 -14.67 0.33 -0.17
CA GLN A 297 -13.90 -0.15 0.98
C GLN A 297 -14.81 -0.61 2.13
N TRP A 298 -15.77 0.25 2.52
CA TRP A 298 -16.68 -0.08 3.61
C TRP A 298 -17.63 -1.24 3.28
N PHE A 299 -18.02 -1.41 2.00
CA PHE A 299 -18.73 -2.61 1.57
C PHE A 299 -17.92 -3.89 1.82
N LEU A 300 -16.64 -3.91 1.44
CA LEU A 300 -15.76 -5.07 1.69
C LEU A 300 -15.65 -5.36 3.20
N TYR A 301 -15.43 -4.33 4.00
CA TYR A 301 -15.27 -4.44 5.46
C TYR A 301 -16.53 -4.94 6.15
N ASP A 302 -17.70 -4.45 5.74
CA ASP A 302 -18.97 -4.85 6.32
C ASP A 302 -19.40 -6.24 5.85
N CYS A 303 -19.07 -6.61 4.62
CA CYS A 303 -19.24 -7.97 4.12
C CYS A 303 -18.39 -8.97 4.94
N ALA A 304 -17.11 -8.67 5.18
CA ALA A 304 -16.20 -9.49 5.99
C ALA A 304 -16.66 -9.68 7.45
N GLY A 305 -17.44 -8.72 7.96
CA GLY A 305 -18.04 -8.75 9.30
C GLY A 305 -19.16 -9.78 9.47
N ASP A 306 -19.69 -10.36 8.39
CA ASP A 306 -20.69 -11.43 8.47
C ASP A 306 -20.09 -12.67 9.17
N PRO A 307 -20.75 -13.25 10.20
CA PRO A 307 -20.29 -14.47 10.86
C PRO A 307 -20.07 -15.64 9.89
N ASP A 308 -20.91 -15.74 8.85
CA ASP A 308 -20.90 -16.83 7.87
C ASP A 308 -20.11 -16.48 6.60
N PHE A 309 -19.35 -15.36 6.60
CA PHE A 309 -18.61 -14.87 5.42
C PHE A 309 -17.83 -15.98 4.71
N ASN A 310 -17.02 -16.74 5.46
CA ASN A 310 -16.18 -17.79 4.87
C ASN A 310 -17.02 -18.87 4.16
N ALA A 311 -18.11 -19.31 4.78
CA ALA A 311 -18.97 -20.35 4.22
C ALA A 311 -19.72 -19.85 2.98
N LYS A 312 -20.30 -18.63 3.06
CA LYS A 312 -21.05 -18.03 1.94
C LYS A 312 -20.14 -17.76 0.74
N VAL A 313 -18.96 -17.20 0.96
CA VAL A 313 -17.97 -16.93 -0.09
C VAL A 313 -17.51 -18.23 -0.73
N MET A 314 -17.13 -19.24 0.07
CA MET A 314 -16.72 -20.55 -0.49
C MET A 314 -17.83 -21.21 -1.30
N ASN A 315 -19.07 -21.22 -0.80
CA ASN A 315 -20.20 -21.79 -1.53
C ASN A 315 -20.45 -21.08 -2.87
N ALA A 316 -20.33 -19.74 -2.89
CA ALA A 316 -20.48 -18.98 -4.12
C ALA A 316 -19.32 -19.24 -5.10
N ILE A 317 -18.07 -19.34 -4.61
CA ILE A 317 -16.92 -19.69 -5.44
C ILE A 317 -17.13 -21.05 -6.10
N GLU A 318 -17.54 -22.07 -5.34
CA GLU A 318 -17.79 -23.43 -5.84
C GLU A 318 -18.95 -23.51 -6.85
N GLN A 319 -19.85 -22.52 -6.89
CA GLN A 319 -20.92 -22.44 -7.89
C GLN A 319 -20.47 -21.83 -9.22
N HIS A 320 -19.44 -20.97 -9.20
CA HIS A 320 -18.98 -20.21 -10.38
C HIS A 320 -17.65 -20.70 -10.94
N TYR A 321 -16.86 -21.43 -10.15
CA TYR A 321 -15.53 -21.89 -10.51
C TYR A 321 -15.35 -23.38 -10.19
N ASP A 322 -14.71 -24.09 -11.11
CA ASP A 322 -14.34 -25.50 -10.94
C ASP A 322 -12.93 -25.59 -10.32
N LEU A 323 -12.87 -25.64 -8.98
CA LEU A 323 -11.61 -25.73 -8.24
C LEU A 323 -11.16 -27.17 -8.09
N GLY A 324 -9.86 -27.42 -8.31
CA GLY A 324 -9.26 -28.71 -8.02
C GLY A 324 -9.35 -29.08 -6.53
N PRO A 325 -9.27 -30.37 -6.15
CA PRO A 325 -9.43 -30.81 -4.75
C PRO A 325 -8.45 -30.13 -3.78
N ILE A 326 -7.20 -29.93 -4.20
CA ILE A 326 -6.16 -29.30 -3.38
C ILE A 326 -6.38 -27.79 -3.31
N GLU A 327 -6.62 -27.14 -4.45
CA GLU A 327 -6.93 -25.70 -4.52
C GLU A 327 -8.13 -25.33 -3.63
N LYS A 328 -9.17 -26.16 -3.63
CA LYS A 328 -10.33 -26.03 -2.76
C LYS A 328 -9.97 -26.02 -1.28
N LEU A 329 -8.99 -26.84 -0.85
CA LEU A 329 -8.49 -26.83 0.53
C LEU A 329 -7.77 -25.51 0.85
N PHE A 330 -6.92 -25.03 -0.06
CA PHE A 330 -6.26 -23.72 0.11
C PHE A 330 -7.27 -22.58 0.20
N TYR A 331 -8.28 -22.55 -0.68
CA TYR A 331 -9.31 -21.52 -0.62
C TYR A 331 -10.12 -21.58 0.67
N ARG A 332 -10.58 -22.77 1.06
CA ARG A 332 -11.45 -22.96 2.23
C ARG A 332 -10.75 -22.65 3.55
N PHE A 333 -9.49 -23.08 3.71
CA PHE A 333 -8.81 -23.04 5.00
C PHE A 333 -7.76 -21.93 5.12
N LEU A 334 -7.28 -21.37 4.02
CA LEU A 334 -6.22 -20.35 4.04
C LEU A 334 -6.65 -19.05 3.36
N ILE A 335 -7.01 -19.08 2.07
CA ILE A 335 -7.18 -17.85 1.27
C ILE A 335 -8.41 -17.07 1.72
N VAL A 336 -9.61 -17.67 1.76
CA VAL A 336 -10.83 -16.96 2.18
C VAL A 336 -10.76 -16.47 3.64
N PRO A 337 -10.33 -17.30 4.61
CA PRO A 337 -10.13 -16.82 5.98
C PRO A 337 -9.11 -15.69 6.10
N ALA A 338 -7.98 -15.75 5.37
CA ALA A 338 -6.97 -14.70 5.37
C ALA A 338 -7.51 -13.41 4.76
N THR A 339 -8.27 -13.48 3.66
CA THR A 339 -8.92 -12.31 3.06
C THR A 339 -9.91 -11.67 4.02
N ARG A 340 -10.72 -12.46 4.74
CA ARG A 340 -11.61 -11.93 5.78
C ARG A 340 -10.83 -11.19 6.85
N GLN A 341 -9.75 -11.78 7.36
CA GLN A 341 -8.91 -11.15 8.38
C GLN A 341 -8.26 -9.85 7.86
N ALA A 342 -7.78 -9.84 6.62
CA ALA A 342 -7.22 -8.65 5.99
C ALA A 342 -8.26 -7.51 5.92
N PHE A 343 -9.49 -7.79 5.47
CA PHE A 343 -10.57 -6.80 5.45
C PHE A 343 -10.93 -6.29 6.85
N LEU A 344 -10.97 -7.17 7.87
CA LEU A 344 -11.25 -6.75 9.25
C LEU A 344 -10.11 -5.92 9.86
N LYS A 345 -8.85 -6.23 9.53
CA LYS A 345 -7.68 -5.43 9.92
C LYS A 345 -7.73 -4.04 9.26
N GLN A 346 -8.01 -3.98 7.96
CA GLN A 346 -8.18 -2.72 7.24
C GLN A 346 -9.36 -1.91 7.80
N LYS A 347 -10.48 -2.55 8.16
CA LYS A 347 -11.62 -1.90 8.83
C LYS A 347 -11.19 -1.13 10.08
N GLN A 348 -10.33 -1.72 10.91
CA GLN A 348 -9.80 -1.05 12.10
C GLN A 348 -8.83 0.08 11.73
N GLN A 349 -7.92 -0.17 10.79
CA GLN A 349 -6.92 0.78 10.33
C GLN A 349 -7.53 2.04 9.68
N TYR A 350 -8.67 1.91 9.00
CA TYR A 350 -9.38 3.00 8.32
C TYR A 350 -10.56 3.57 9.12
N ALA A 351 -10.74 3.17 10.39
CA ALA A 351 -11.85 3.64 11.23
C ALA A 351 -11.90 5.17 11.38
N TRP A 352 -10.75 5.85 11.28
CA TRP A 352 -10.64 7.32 11.29
C TRP A 352 -11.48 8.00 10.20
N GLN A 353 -11.73 7.34 9.05
CA GLN A 353 -12.57 7.88 7.99
C GLN A 353 -13.99 8.19 8.47
N LYS A 354 -14.53 7.39 9.41
CA LYS A 354 -15.87 7.61 9.98
C LYS A 354 -15.97 8.88 10.83
N LEU A 355 -14.84 9.48 11.19
CA LEU A 355 -14.76 10.73 11.94
C LEU A 355 -14.61 11.96 11.02
N ARG A 356 -14.64 11.76 9.71
CA ARG A 356 -14.54 12.82 8.69
C ARG A 356 -15.81 12.86 7.83
N PRO A 357 -16.05 13.97 7.11
CA PRO A 357 -17.06 14.00 6.06
C PRO A 357 -16.81 12.92 5.01
N VAL A 358 -17.89 12.25 4.61
CA VAL A 358 -17.85 11.18 3.59
C VAL A 358 -17.26 11.74 2.28
N GLN A 359 -16.31 11.02 1.70
CA GLN A 359 -15.58 11.41 0.50
C GLN A 359 -16.52 11.41 -0.71
N GLY A 360 -17.31 10.35 -0.90
CA GLY A 360 -18.24 10.25 -2.02
C GLY A 360 -17.55 10.08 -3.39
N PRO A 361 -18.33 10.03 -4.49
CA PRO A 361 -17.82 9.72 -5.82
C PRO A 361 -16.80 10.75 -6.33
N GLY A 362 -15.71 10.28 -6.95
CA GLY A 362 -14.68 11.08 -7.60
C GLY A 362 -13.65 11.71 -6.67
N ARG A 363 -13.67 11.36 -5.39
CA ARG A 363 -12.78 11.92 -4.38
C ARG A 363 -12.08 10.87 -3.54
N THR A 364 -10.90 11.21 -3.05
CA THR A 364 -10.17 10.38 -2.07
C THR A 364 -9.37 11.22 -1.10
N ASP A 365 -9.15 10.73 0.12
CA ASP A 365 -8.11 11.28 1.01
C ASP A 365 -6.73 10.84 0.54
N THR A 366 -5.85 11.79 0.21
CA THR A 366 -4.59 11.47 -0.50
C THR A 366 -3.43 11.12 0.41
N PHE A 367 -3.40 11.61 1.65
CA PHE A 367 -2.20 11.51 2.50
C PHE A 367 -2.45 10.98 3.90
N ASN A 368 -3.67 11.02 4.43
CA ASN A 368 -3.95 10.38 5.71
C ASN A 368 -3.71 8.85 5.67
N PRO A 369 -4.06 8.11 4.59
CA PRO A 369 -3.66 6.72 4.45
C PRO A 369 -2.14 6.55 4.56
N THR A 370 -1.35 7.34 3.81
CA THR A 370 0.12 7.25 3.86
C THR A 370 0.67 7.60 5.24
N LYS A 371 0.20 8.69 5.86
CA LYS A 371 0.59 9.09 7.21
C LYS A 371 0.39 7.96 8.22
N MET A 372 -0.81 7.41 8.28
CA MET A 372 -1.20 6.47 9.34
C MET A 372 -0.79 5.03 9.00
N ALA A 373 -1.03 4.57 7.77
CA ALA A 373 -0.78 3.19 7.35
C ALA A 373 0.67 2.89 7.02
N VAL A 374 1.40 3.86 6.45
CA VAL A 374 2.77 3.64 5.96
C VAL A 374 3.79 4.20 6.95
N PHE A 375 3.61 5.44 7.40
CA PHE A 375 4.55 6.11 8.29
C PHE A 375 4.20 6.04 9.79
N GLY A 376 3.05 5.46 10.15
CA GLY A 376 2.67 5.24 11.54
C GLY A 376 2.38 6.50 12.35
N PHE A 377 1.98 7.60 11.69
CA PHE A 377 1.54 8.81 12.38
C PHE A 377 0.27 8.54 13.21
N PRO A 378 0.12 9.21 14.36
CA PRO A 378 -1.18 9.25 15.04
C PRO A 378 -2.21 9.98 14.16
N ASP A 379 -3.49 9.71 14.41
CA ASP A 379 -4.58 10.48 13.80
C ASP A 379 -4.55 11.93 14.29
N ASP A 380 -4.18 12.85 13.40
CA ASP A 380 -4.07 14.29 13.66
C ASP A 380 -5.37 15.06 13.36
N SER A 381 -6.48 14.35 13.16
CA SER A 381 -7.79 14.94 12.85
C SER A 381 -7.88 15.71 11.52
N THR A 382 -6.85 15.69 10.68
CA THR A 382 -6.84 16.45 9.42
C THR A 382 -7.71 15.78 8.34
N ILE A 383 -8.04 16.54 7.29
CA ILE A 383 -8.89 16.10 6.17
C ILE A 383 -8.11 16.33 4.87
N GLY A 384 -7.72 15.25 4.20
CA GLY A 384 -6.96 15.30 2.95
C GLY A 384 -7.79 14.98 1.71
N THR A 385 -9.11 15.07 1.79
CA THR A 385 -10.03 14.68 0.71
C THR A 385 -9.99 15.69 -0.43
N VAL A 386 -9.73 15.21 -1.65
CA VAL A 386 -9.68 16.00 -2.89
C VAL A 386 -10.37 15.28 -4.02
N ASP A 387 -10.67 16.01 -5.08
CA ASP A 387 -11.08 15.45 -6.36
C ASP A 387 -9.91 14.75 -7.06
N LEU A 388 -10.20 13.65 -7.76
CA LEU A 388 -9.21 12.91 -8.52
C LEU A 388 -8.74 13.76 -9.73
N PRO A 389 -7.43 14.01 -9.91
CA PRO A 389 -6.97 14.86 -10.99
C PRO A 389 -6.90 14.11 -12.32
N GLN A 390 -6.85 14.88 -13.41
CA GLN A 390 -6.46 14.38 -14.73
C GLN A 390 -4.96 14.05 -14.79
N ILE A 391 -4.56 13.12 -15.65
CA ILE A 391 -3.14 12.75 -15.84
C ILE A 391 -2.68 12.71 -17.32
N TRP A 392 -3.42 13.31 -18.24
CA TRP A 392 -2.94 13.58 -19.60
C TRP A 392 -1.89 14.71 -19.62
N ASN A 393 -1.27 14.92 -20.78
CA ASN A 393 -0.28 15.98 -21.05
C ASN A 393 0.81 16.06 -19.97
N GLN A 394 1.44 14.95 -19.58
CA GLN A 394 2.44 15.00 -18.51
C GLN A 394 3.77 15.63 -18.95
N LYS A 395 4.10 15.63 -20.24
CA LYS A 395 5.34 16.24 -20.75
C LYS A 395 5.48 17.73 -20.39
N PRO A 396 4.52 18.61 -20.71
CA PRO A 396 4.59 20.02 -20.31
C PRO A 396 4.44 20.26 -18.80
N ARG A 397 4.23 19.20 -18.00
CA ARG A 397 4.11 19.26 -16.54
C ARG A 397 5.41 18.90 -15.81
N GLU A 398 6.44 18.43 -16.51
CA GLU A 398 7.74 18.06 -15.93
C GLU A 398 8.43 19.22 -15.19
N SER A 399 8.15 20.47 -15.56
CA SER A 399 8.74 21.68 -14.94
C SER A 399 7.81 22.36 -13.92
N LEU A 400 6.69 21.73 -13.55
CA LEU A 400 5.65 22.33 -12.71
C LEU A 400 5.63 21.71 -11.32
N TYR A 401 5.05 22.42 -10.34
CA TYR A 401 4.66 21.78 -9.09
C TYR A 401 3.33 21.04 -9.27
N LEU A 402 3.39 19.76 -8.95
CA LEU A 402 2.37 18.72 -9.09
C LEU A 402 1.54 18.58 -7.81
N HIS A 403 0.49 17.75 -7.90
CA HIS A 403 -0.62 17.71 -6.94
C HIS A 403 -1.36 19.04 -6.82
N TRP A 404 -2.53 19.02 -6.19
CA TRP A 404 -3.37 20.20 -6.01
C TRP A 404 -2.66 21.32 -5.25
N ASP A 405 -1.84 20.97 -4.26
CA ASP A 405 -1.13 21.89 -3.37
C ASP A 405 0.30 22.23 -3.85
N GLY A 406 0.75 21.75 -5.01
CA GLY A 406 2.08 22.08 -5.52
C GLY A 406 3.22 21.56 -4.65
N ASN A 407 3.02 20.40 -4.03
CA ASN A 407 3.86 19.86 -2.97
C ASN A 407 5.01 18.98 -3.47
N ASN A 408 5.11 18.72 -4.77
CA ASN A 408 6.17 17.91 -5.38
C ASN A 408 6.38 18.36 -6.83
N ASN A 409 7.59 18.33 -7.37
CA ASN A 409 7.89 18.69 -8.77
C ASN A 409 8.63 17.59 -9.54
N ASP A 410 8.57 16.35 -9.08
CA ASP A 410 9.17 15.19 -9.75
C ASP A 410 8.08 14.14 -10.05
N ILE A 411 7.83 13.89 -11.33
CA ILE A 411 6.78 12.98 -11.80
C ILE A 411 7.03 11.55 -11.30
N LYS A 412 8.29 11.11 -11.27
CA LYS A 412 8.65 9.75 -10.86
C LYS A 412 8.35 9.59 -9.37
N GLU A 413 8.82 10.50 -8.53
CA GLU A 413 8.54 10.51 -7.09
C GLU A 413 7.05 10.55 -6.80
N ARG A 414 6.32 11.46 -7.47
CA ARG A 414 4.87 11.59 -7.35
C ARG A 414 4.16 10.28 -7.66
N ASN A 415 4.50 9.64 -8.79
CA ASN A 415 3.84 8.40 -9.21
C ASN A 415 4.12 7.26 -8.22
N TYR A 416 5.36 7.07 -7.75
CA TYR A 416 5.68 6.04 -6.76
C TYR A 416 5.02 6.30 -5.41
N ALA A 417 4.91 7.55 -4.98
CA ALA A 417 4.20 7.91 -3.75
C ALA A 417 2.70 7.62 -3.86
N ALA A 418 2.09 7.88 -5.02
CA ALA A 418 0.70 7.51 -5.28
C ALA A 418 0.49 5.99 -5.27
N ALA A 419 1.40 5.21 -5.86
CA ALA A 419 1.36 3.75 -5.78
C ALA A 419 1.56 3.24 -4.34
N MET A 420 2.42 3.89 -3.55
CA MET A 420 2.60 3.57 -2.14
C MET A 420 1.30 3.72 -1.35
N ALA A 421 0.55 4.79 -1.61
CA ALA A 421 -0.71 5.09 -0.93
C ALA A 421 -1.79 4.03 -1.17
N VAL A 422 -1.75 3.32 -2.31
CA VAL A 422 -2.66 2.21 -2.64
C VAL A 422 -2.08 0.82 -2.32
N GLY A 423 -0.88 0.75 -1.74
CA GLY A 423 -0.31 -0.49 -1.19
C GLY A 423 0.85 -1.10 -1.97
N ALA A 424 1.48 -0.37 -2.91
CA ALA A 424 2.74 -0.80 -3.51
C ALA A 424 3.89 -0.65 -2.50
N THR A 425 4.82 -1.60 -2.50
CA THR A 425 6.04 -1.56 -1.70
C THR A 425 7.27 -1.57 -2.60
N PRO A 426 8.47 -1.20 -2.10
CA PRO A 426 9.70 -1.30 -2.86
C PRO A 426 9.98 -2.71 -3.42
N GLN A 427 9.46 -3.74 -2.76
CA GLN A 427 9.64 -5.15 -3.16
C GLN A 427 8.54 -5.65 -4.09
N SER A 428 7.33 -5.07 -4.06
CA SER A 428 6.19 -5.58 -4.83
C SER A 428 5.99 -4.89 -6.17
N VAL A 429 6.42 -3.63 -6.26
CA VAL A 429 6.21 -2.77 -7.43
C VAL A 429 6.86 -3.38 -8.67
N LEU A 430 6.30 -3.08 -9.84
CA LEU A 430 6.81 -3.54 -11.14
C LEU A 430 7.37 -2.32 -11.92
N PRO A 431 8.67 -2.00 -11.79
CA PRO A 431 9.21 -0.75 -12.35
C PRO A 431 9.08 -0.61 -13.86
N ALA A 432 9.15 -1.72 -14.61
CA ALA A 432 8.99 -1.73 -16.05
C ALA A 432 7.56 -1.34 -16.47
N GLU A 433 6.56 -1.93 -15.81
CA GLU A 433 5.15 -1.64 -16.03
C GLU A 433 4.84 -0.17 -15.69
N PHE A 434 5.40 0.29 -14.57
CA PHE A 434 5.26 1.67 -14.09
C PHE A 434 5.88 2.69 -15.05
N LYS A 435 7.07 2.38 -15.58
CA LYS A 435 7.77 3.20 -16.56
C LYS A 435 6.98 3.30 -17.86
N ARG A 436 6.45 2.17 -18.37
CA ARG A 436 5.67 2.17 -19.61
C ARG A 436 4.43 3.06 -19.52
N VAL A 437 3.69 2.97 -18.41
CA VAL A 437 2.56 3.89 -18.16
C VAL A 437 3.03 5.33 -18.10
N THR A 438 4.10 5.62 -17.35
CA THR A 438 4.62 6.98 -17.22
C THR A 438 5.04 7.56 -18.56
N ASP A 439 5.78 6.81 -19.39
CA ASP A 439 6.24 7.23 -20.72
C ASP A 439 5.07 7.54 -21.66
N TRP A 440 4.02 6.70 -21.64
CA TRP A 440 2.82 6.92 -22.45
C TRP A 440 2.08 8.21 -22.05
N LEU A 441 1.94 8.47 -20.75
CA LEU A 441 1.27 9.66 -20.22
C LEU A 441 2.00 10.97 -20.52
N LEU A 442 3.32 10.93 -20.79
CA LEU A 442 4.07 12.13 -21.20
C LEU A 442 3.45 12.76 -22.46
N ALA A 443 3.14 11.93 -23.46
CA ALA A 443 2.67 12.40 -24.76
C ALA A 443 1.14 12.26 -24.96
N HIS A 444 0.41 11.60 -24.05
CA HIS A 444 -1.02 11.38 -24.22
C HIS A 444 -1.82 12.69 -24.05
N PRO A 445 -2.56 13.16 -25.07
CA PRO A 445 -3.25 14.45 -25.02
C PRO A 445 -4.57 14.40 -24.24
N SER A 446 -5.06 15.58 -23.86
CA SER A 446 -6.44 15.75 -23.36
C SER A 446 -7.48 15.38 -24.43
N PRO A 447 -8.68 14.92 -24.01
CA PRO A 447 -9.76 14.62 -24.94
C PRO A 447 -10.36 15.89 -25.53
N LYS A 448 -10.63 15.89 -26.83
CA LYS A 448 -11.36 16.98 -27.50
C LYS A 448 -12.84 16.96 -27.13
N TRP A 449 -13.49 18.13 -27.21
CA TRP A 449 -14.92 18.29 -27.04
C TRP A 449 -15.73 17.39 -28.02
N PRO A 450 -16.55 16.43 -27.52
CA PRO A 450 -17.20 15.43 -28.36
C PRO A 450 -18.67 15.73 -28.69
N PHE A 451 -19.20 16.90 -28.30
CA PHE A 451 -20.63 17.22 -28.39
C PHE A 451 -21.01 18.09 -29.60
N GLY A 452 -20.18 18.09 -30.65
CA GLY A 452 -20.44 18.80 -31.91
C GLY A 452 -19.70 20.12 -32.04
N GLY A 453 -20.13 20.94 -33.01
CA GLY A 453 -19.51 22.24 -33.30
C GLY A 453 -19.72 23.26 -32.19
N LEU A 454 -18.70 24.10 -31.99
CA LEU A 454 -18.73 25.24 -31.06
C LEU A 454 -19.10 26.51 -31.81
N ASP A 455 -19.77 27.44 -31.12
CA ASP A 455 -20.00 28.80 -31.62
C ASP A 455 -18.66 29.54 -31.72
N GLN A 456 -18.13 29.61 -32.94
CA GLN A 456 -16.81 30.18 -33.19
C GLN A 456 -16.73 31.67 -32.85
N VAL A 457 -17.84 32.40 -32.95
CA VAL A 457 -17.86 33.84 -32.63
C VAL A 457 -17.77 34.02 -31.12
N ARG A 458 -18.51 33.21 -30.34
CA ARG A 458 -18.40 33.17 -28.88
C ARG A 458 -17.03 32.72 -28.43
N ALA A 459 -16.50 31.63 -29.00
CA ALA A 459 -15.18 31.12 -28.66
C ALA A 459 -14.07 32.15 -28.92
N HIS A 460 -14.13 32.90 -30.02
CA HIS A 460 -13.17 33.97 -30.30
C HIS A 460 -13.26 35.12 -29.28
N ARG A 461 -14.47 35.55 -28.89
CA ARG A 461 -14.63 36.57 -27.82
C ARG A 461 -14.17 36.03 -26.46
N GLY A 462 -14.47 34.76 -26.18
CA GLY A 462 -14.04 34.05 -24.97
C GLY A 462 -12.54 33.91 -24.87
N GLN A 463 -11.84 33.70 -25.98
CA GLN A 463 -10.38 33.65 -26.02
C GLN A 463 -9.76 34.94 -25.46
N ALA A 464 -10.22 36.11 -25.92
CA ALA A 464 -9.71 37.38 -25.43
C ALA A 464 -9.96 37.56 -23.92
N LEU A 465 -11.11 37.10 -23.42
CA LEU A 465 -11.41 37.09 -21.99
C LEU A 465 -10.49 36.15 -21.22
N TRP A 466 -10.24 34.95 -21.76
CA TRP A 466 -9.36 33.96 -21.13
C TRP A 466 -7.91 34.44 -21.10
N GLU A 467 -7.40 35.00 -22.20
CA GLU A 467 -6.05 35.56 -22.28
C GLU A 467 -5.82 36.65 -21.24
N LYS A 468 -6.82 37.52 -21.05
CA LYS A 468 -6.76 38.62 -20.09
C LYS A 468 -6.87 38.17 -18.63
N ASN A 469 -7.75 37.21 -18.33
CA ASN A 469 -8.15 36.93 -16.94
C ASN A 469 -7.65 35.59 -16.39
N CYS A 470 -7.26 34.64 -17.24
CA CYS A 470 -7.03 33.25 -16.84
C CYS A 470 -5.66 32.73 -17.26
N ALA A 471 -5.23 33.06 -18.49
CA ALA A 471 -4.05 32.48 -19.12
C ALA A 471 -2.78 32.61 -18.27
N GLY A 472 -2.56 33.76 -17.62
CA GLY A 472 -1.37 34.01 -16.80
C GLY A 472 -1.10 32.90 -15.78
N CYS A 473 -2.15 32.35 -15.17
CA CYS A 473 -2.05 31.27 -14.18
C CYS A 473 -2.25 29.86 -14.76
N HIS A 474 -2.98 29.72 -15.87
CA HIS A 474 -3.47 28.41 -16.33
C HIS A 474 -2.93 27.94 -17.68
N ASP A 475 -2.24 28.79 -18.43
CA ASP A 475 -1.70 28.43 -19.74
C ASP A 475 -0.30 27.83 -19.64
N PHE A 476 -0.02 26.78 -20.40
CA PHE A 476 1.31 26.19 -20.40
C PHE A 476 2.37 27.22 -20.81
N GLY A 477 3.49 27.23 -20.09
CA GLY A 477 4.61 28.13 -20.37
C GLY A 477 4.50 29.52 -19.76
N LYS A 478 3.42 29.87 -19.04
CA LYS A 478 3.36 31.10 -18.25
C LYS A 478 4.09 30.93 -16.91
N ALA A 479 4.64 32.02 -16.39
CA ALA A 479 5.47 32.03 -15.19
C ALA A 479 4.74 31.50 -13.94
N ASP A 480 3.45 31.83 -13.81
CA ASP A 480 2.65 31.46 -12.64
C ASP A 480 2.04 30.05 -12.74
N THR A 481 2.10 29.44 -13.92
CA THR A 481 1.51 28.12 -14.14
C THR A 481 2.29 27.05 -13.39
N GLY A 482 1.58 26.20 -12.67
CA GLY A 482 2.16 25.18 -11.79
C GLY A 482 2.86 25.75 -10.57
N GLN A 483 2.69 27.04 -10.25
CA GLN A 483 3.23 27.69 -9.05
C GLN A 483 2.15 27.91 -8.00
N VAL A 484 2.57 28.11 -6.75
CA VAL A 484 1.71 28.58 -5.66
C VAL A 484 1.99 30.07 -5.48
N THR A 485 1.20 30.92 -6.15
CA THR A 485 1.51 32.36 -6.27
C THR A 485 0.86 33.23 -5.21
N VAL A 486 -0.28 32.80 -4.66
CA VAL A 486 -1.06 33.57 -3.68
C VAL A 486 -1.28 32.77 -2.39
N GLY A 487 -1.49 33.47 -1.28
CA GLY A 487 -1.86 32.86 0.00
C GLY A 487 -3.28 32.28 0.00
N LEU A 488 -3.61 31.43 0.98
CA LEU A 488 -4.98 30.90 1.14
C LEU A 488 -5.99 31.98 1.53
N ASP A 489 -5.54 33.04 2.20
CA ASP A 489 -6.34 34.21 2.56
C ASP A 489 -6.79 35.00 1.33
N GLU A 490 -5.92 35.11 0.32
CA GLU A 490 -6.26 35.72 -0.98
C GLU A 490 -7.05 34.76 -1.88
N LEU A 491 -6.61 33.50 -1.98
CA LEU A 491 -7.27 32.52 -2.85
C LEU A 491 -8.68 32.14 -2.34
N GLY A 492 -8.87 32.11 -1.02
CA GLY A 492 -10.17 31.89 -0.34
C GLY A 492 -10.77 30.49 -0.47
N THR A 493 -10.06 29.53 -1.07
CA THR A 493 -10.56 28.15 -1.26
C THR A 493 -10.43 27.32 0.02
N ASP A 494 -11.08 26.16 0.07
CA ASP A 494 -11.07 25.27 1.23
C ASP A 494 -9.63 24.96 1.71
N PRO A 495 -9.29 25.15 3.00
CA PRO A 495 -7.90 25.04 3.48
C PRO A 495 -7.49 23.61 3.90
N TYR A 496 -8.43 22.67 3.99
CA TYR A 496 -8.21 21.43 4.74
C TYR A 496 -7.14 20.53 4.09
N ARG A 497 -7.17 20.41 2.75
CA ARG A 497 -6.18 19.60 2.03
C ARG A 497 -4.76 20.13 2.16
N VAL A 498 -4.57 21.45 2.10
CA VAL A 498 -3.23 22.04 2.34
C VAL A 498 -2.82 21.73 3.78
N ASN A 499 -3.70 21.90 4.75
CA ASN A 499 -3.40 21.66 6.16
C ASN A 499 -3.09 20.19 6.49
N SER A 500 -3.65 19.22 5.76
CA SER A 500 -3.38 17.80 5.98
C SER A 500 -1.97 17.37 5.59
N PHE A 501 -1.30 18.13 4.70
CA PHE A 501 0.08 17.91 4.30
C PHE A 501 1.00 18.74 5.20
N THR A 502 1.77 18.06 6.05
CA THR A 502 2.53 18.68 7.17
C THR A 502 4.03 18.65 6.91
N VAL A 503 4.79 19.49 7.62
CA VAL A 503 6.27 19.46 7.56
C VAL A 503 6.80 18.11 8.01
N GLY A 504 6.25 17.53 9.10
CA GLY A 504 6.65 16.20 9.55
C GLY A 504 6.41 15.10 8.51
N LEU A 505 5.36 15.22 7.68
CA LEU A 505 5.14 14.30 6.56
C LEU A 505 6.22 14.47 5.47
N VAL A 506 6.62 15.70 5.17
CA VAL A 506 7.74 15.98 4.24
C VAL A 506 9.02 15.32 4.74
N ASP A 507 9.35 15.49 6.03
CA ASP A 507 10.53 14.88 6.63
C ASP A 507 10.52 13.36 6.47
N LYS A 508 9.36 12.72 6.68
CA LYS A 508 9.21 11.27 6.53
C LYS A 508 9.33 10.78 5.08
N PHE A 509 8.85 11.56 4.11
CA PHE A 509 9.14 11.28 2.71
C PHE A 509 10.64 11.37 2.43
N HIS A 510 11.31 12.41 2.92
CA HIS A 510 12.75 12.62 2.72
C HIS A 510 13.62 11.54 3.39
N GLU A 511 13.22 11.02 4.54
CA GLU A 511 13.88 9.89 5.21
C GLU A 511 13.68 8.55 4.45
N PHE A 512 12.64 8.42 3.63
CA PHE A 512 12.32 7.17 2.94
C PHE A 512 13.19 6.96 1.70
N LYS A 513 14.33 6.28 1.89
CA LYS A 513 15.30 5.95 0.83
C LYS A 513 15.36 4.45 0.57
N LYS A 514 14.38 3.91 -0.16
CA LYS A 514 14.29 2.47 -0.51
C LYS A 514 13.98 2.29 -2.00
N PRO A 515 14.99 2.20 -2.88
CA PRO A 515 14.78 2.08 -4.32
C PRO A 515 13.74 1.01 -4.70
N PRO A 516 12.84 1.29 -5.67
CA PRO A 516 12.78 2.51 -6.49
C PRO A 516 12.09 3.71 -5.82
N PHE A 517 11.66 3.59 -4.57
CA PHE A 517 10.97 4.62 -3.80
C PHE A 517 12.02 5.49 -3.10
N ASP A 518 12.20 6.69 -3.65
CA ASP A 518 13.09 7.71 -3.12
C ASP A 518 12.36 9.03 -3.32
N PHE A 519 12.10 9.74 -2.23
CA PHE A 519 11.31 10.95 -2.25
C PHE A 519 12.15 12.09 -1.68
N GLY A 520 12.59 13.03 -2.51
CA GLY A 520 13.40 14.19 -2.12
C GLY A 520 12.83 15.53 -2.60
N ALA A 521 11.80 15.52 -3.43
CA ALA A 521 11.21 16.71 -4.05
C ALA A 521 9.97 17.22 -3.31
N TYR A 522 9.57 16.60 -2.19
CA TYR A 522 8.38 17.02 -1.45
C TYR A 522 8.63 18.30 -0.66
N ARG A 523 7.62 19.18 -0.61
CA ARG A 523 7.66 20.42 0.17
C ARG A 523 6.30 20.75 0.76
N LYS A 524 6.32 21.44 1.89
CA LYS A 524 5.14 22.09 2.43
C LYS A 524 4.89 23.39 1.68
N THR A 525 3.65 23.61 1.26
CA THR A 525 3.19 24.87 0.63
C THR A 525 2.13 25.57 1.48
N GLN A 526 1.91 26.84 1.17
CA GLN A 526 0.96 27.73 1.85
C GLN A 526 -0.42 27.81 1.18
N SER A 527 -0.59 27.25 -0.02
CA SER A 527 -1.83 27.34 -0.82
C SER A 527 -1.83 26.29 -1.95
N TYR A 528 -2.72 26.45 -2.94
CA TYR A 528 -2.86 25.55 -4.08
C TYR A 528 -2.04 25.99 -5.30
N SER A 529 -1.62 25.02 -6.11
CA SER A 529 -0.89 25.24 -7.36
C SER A 529 -1.85 25.68 -8.47
N ASN A 530 -1.43 26.65 -9.29
CA ASN A 530 -2.18 27.09 -10.45
C ASN A 530 -2.13 26.01 -11.55
N THR A 531 -3.08 25.08 -11.53
CA THR A 531 -3.03 23.94 -12.45
C THR A 531 -3.42 24.36 -13.88
N PRO A 532 -2.71 23.90 -14.93
CA PRO A 532 -3.14 24.13 -16.30
C PRO A 532 -4.57 23.63 -16.57
N THR A 533 -5.31 24.30 -17.45
CA THR A 533 -6.74 24.04 -17.75
C THR A 533 -6.97 23.25 -19.05
N ASP A 534 -5.98 22.49 -19.51
CA ASP A 534 -6.15 21.57 -20.64
C ASP A 534 -7.22 20.51 -20.34
N GLY A 535 -8.10 20.27 -21.30
CA GLY A 535 -9.24 19.34 -21.19
C GLY A 535 -10.23 19.71 -20.09
N ILE A 536 -10.36 21.00 -19.72
CA ILE A 536 -11.18 21.46 -18.59
C ILE A 536 -12.65 21.07 -18.68
N TRP A 537 -13.16 20.81 -19.89
CA TRP A 537 -14.53 20.37 -20.08
C TRP A 537 -14.83 19.06 -19.35
N LEU A 538 -13.89 18.09 -19.29
CA LEU A 538 -14.09 16.80 -18.63
C LEU A 538 -13.38 16.72 -17.27
N ARG A 539 -13.39 17.83 -16.52
CA ARG A 539 -12.78 17.92 -15.18
C ARG A 539 -13.76 18.34 -14.10
N ALA A 540 -15.06 18.29 -14.39
CA ALA A 540 -16.08 18.56 -13.40
C ALA A 540 -16.21 17.41 -12.39
N PRO A 541 -16.57 17.69 -11.14
CA PRO A 541 -16.72 19.03 -10.55
C PRO A 541 -15.40 19.78 -10.37
N TYR A 542 -15.46 21.11 -10.28
CA TYR A 542 -14.32 22.02 -10.25
C TYR A 542 -13.85 22.37 -8.84
N LEU A 543 -12.67 23.00 -8.78
CA LEU A 543 -11.79 23.19 -7.61
C LEU A 543 -11.14 21.90 -7.12
N HIS A 544 -10.12 22.02 -6.26
CA HIS A 544 -9.33 20.88 -5.79
C HIS A 544 -10.15 19.80 -5.06
N ASN A 545 -11.29 20.16 -4.48
CA ASN A 545 -12.16 19.26 -3.72
C ASN A 545 -13.47 18.89 -4.45
N GLY A 546 -13.61 19.31 -5.71
CA GLY A 546 -14.78 19.04 -6.55
C GLY A 546 -16.08 19.57 -5.93
N SER A 547 -16.05 20.80 -5.43
CA SER A 547 -17.15 21.43 -4.69
C SER A 547 -18.00 22.39 -5.55
N VAL A 548 -17.62 22.60 -6.81
CA VAL A 548 -18.35 23.46 -7.76
C VAL A 548 -18.78 22.63 -8.97
N PRO A 549 -20.09 22.44 -9.22
CA PRO A 549 -20.53 21.38 -10.14
C PRO A 549 -20.31 21.67 -11.63
N THR A 550 -20.31 22.93 -12.06
CA THR A 550 -20.19 23.31 -13.47
C THR A 550 -19.27 24.52 -13.68
N LEU A 551 -18.78 24.77 -14.90
CA LEU A 551 -18.02 25.99 -15.20
C LEU A 551 -18.88 27.24 -15.02
N TRP A 552 -20.17 27.14 -15.33
CA TRP A 552 -21.12 28.22 -15.05
C TRP A 552 -21.11 28.61 -13.56
N ASP A 553 -21.18 27.62 -12.66
CA ASP A 553 -21.13 27.85 -11.22
C ASP A 553 -19.77 28.38 -10.74
N LEU A 554 -18.67 27.94 -11.37
CA LEU A 554 -17.32 28.43 -11.05
C LEU A 554 -17.19 29.93 -11.27
N LEU A 555 -17.79 30.43 -12.35
CA LEU A 555 -17.84 31.85 -12.69
C LEU A 555 -18.93 32.63 -11.94
N GLN A 556 -19.70 32.00 -11.05
CA GLN A 556 -20.57 32.73 -10.13
C GLN A 556 -19.82 33.13 -8.86
N LYS A 557 -20.31 34.21 -8.22
CA LYS A 557 -19.80 34.61 -6.91
C LYS A 557 -20.04 33.48 -5.90
N PRO A 558 -19.16 33.25 -4.91
CA PRO A 558 -19.29 32.11 -3.99
C PRO A 558 -20.63 32.02 -3.22
N ASN A 559 -21.31 33.14 -3.00
CA ASN A 559 -22.63 33.16 -2.38
C ASN A 559 -23.77 32.66 -3.30
N GLN A 560 -23.57 32.66 -4.62
CA GLN A 560 -24.50 32.17 -5.63
C GLN A 560 -24.26 30.70 -6.01
N ARG A 561 -23.09 30.15 -5.67
CA ARG A 561 -22.76 28.73 -5.92
C ARG A 561 -23.67 27.79 -5.11
N PRO A 562 -24.06 26.62 -5.64
CA PRO A 562 -24.92 25.67 -4.94
C PRO A 562 -24.36 25.26 -3.58
N LYS A 563 -25.20 25.26 -2.53
CA LYS A 563 -24.81 24.79 -1.19
C LYS A 563 -24.89 23.27 -1.02
N ALA A 564 -25.65 22.62 -1.89
CA ALA A 564 -25.66 21.18 -2.03
C ALA A 564 -26.04 20.79 -3.47
N PHE A 565 -25.49 19.68 -3.95
CA PHE A 565 -25.78 19.09 -5.25
C PHE A 565 -25.51 17.58 -5.21
N TYR A 566 -25.92 16.83 -6.23
CA TYR A 566 -25.68 15.39 -6.26
C TYR A 566 -24.50 15.04 -7.18
N ARG A 567 -23.61 14.17 -6.69
CA ARG A 567 -22.52 13.54 -7.44
C ARG A 567 -22.87 12.11 -7.81
N GLY A 568 -22.22 11.57 -8.84
CA GLY A 568 -22.42 10.20 -9.32
C GLY A 568 -23.17 10.10 -10.67
N SER A 569 -23.41 11.21 -11.36
CA SER A 569 -23.97 11.20 -12.72
C SER A 569 -22.88 11.15 -13.77
N SER A 570 -23.12 10.33 -14.79
CA SER A 570 -22.32 10.31 -16.02
C SER A 570 -22.95 11.13 -17.14
N VAL A 571 -24.18 11.63 -16.98
CA VAL A 571 -24.84 12.46 -17.98
C VAL A 571 -24.23 13.86 -17.95
N PHE A 572 -23.72 14.32 -19.08
CA PHE A 572 -22.98 15.55 -19.18
C PHE A 572 -23.88 16.74 -19.55
N ASP A 573 -23.76 17.84 -18.81
CA ASP A 573 -24.40 19.12 -19.12
C ASP A 573 -23.50 19.91 -20.09
N THR A 574 -23.87 19.92 -21.36
CA THR A 574 -23.09 20.59 -22.41
C THR A 574 -23.19 22.11 -22.38
N ARG A 575 -24.23 22.64 -21.72
CA ARG A 575 -24.45 24.09 -21.60
C ARG A 575 -23.60 24.67 -20.48
N ASN A 576 -23.80 24.19 -19.26
CA ASN A 576 -23.09 24.70 -18.07
C ASN A 576 -21.66 24.13 -17.95
N VAL A 577 -21.36 23.06 -18.70
CA VAL A 577 -20.10 22.30 -18.70
C VAL A 577 -19.84 21.67 -17.34
N GLY A 578 -20.36 20.46 -17.18
CA GLY A 578 -20.20 19.62 -16.00
C GLY A 578 -21.08 18.38 -16.09
N PHE A 579 -21.33 17.70 -14.96
CA PHE A 579 -22.30 16.60 -14.93
C PHE A 579 -23.66 17.09 -14.41
N ILE A 580 -24.75 16.45 -14.84
CA ILE A 580 -26.08 16.75 -14.32
C ILE A 580 -26.14 16.40 -12.83
N THR A 581 -26.44 17.39 -11.99
CA THR A 581 -26.40 17.28 -10.52
C THR A 581 -27.75 17.41 -9.82
N ALA A 582 -28.83 17.60 -10.58
CA ALA A 582 -30.21 17.70 -10.10
C ALA A 582 -31.21 17.27 -11.17
N GLY A 583 -32.48 17.07 -10.78
CA GLY A 583 -33.57 16.70 -11.69
C GLY A 583 -34.07 15.26 -11.51
N PRO A 584 -35.10 14.84 -12.27
CA PRO A 584 -35.72 13.51 -12.17
C PRO A 584 -34.73 12.37 -12.42
N GLU A 585 -33.80 12.53 -13.36
CA GLU A 585 -32.76 11.54 -13.70
C GLU A 585 -31.79 11.28 -12.54
N VAL A 586 -31.65 12.26 -11.64
CA VAL A 586 -30.78 12.21 -10.44
C VAL A 586 -31.60 11.84 -9.20
N LYS A 587 -32.91 12.03 -9.22
CA LYS A 587 -33.86 11.64 -8.15
C LYS A 587 -34.42 10.23 -8.43
N GLY A 588 -33.65 9.19 -8.15
CA GLY A 588 -34.15 7.82 -8.35
C GLY A 588 -33.29 6.65 -7.86
N GLY A 589 -32.05 6.86 -7.42
CA GLY A 589 -31.29 5.79 -6.76
C GLY A 589 -29.78 5.97 -6.81
N GLY A 590 -29.12 6.00 -5.65
CA GLY A 590 -27.67 5.82 -5.52
C GLY A 590 -26.76 7.03 -5.80
N TYR A 591 -27.31 8.24 -6.00
CA TYR A 591 -26.49 9.46 -6.12
C TYR A 591 -26.09 10.01 -4.75
N PHE A 592 -24.88 10.56 -4.64
CA PHE A 592 -24.32 11.08 -3.39
C PHE A 592 -24.64 12.56 -3.23
N LYS A 593 -25.34 12.93 -2.16
CA LYS A 593 -25.59 14.35 -1.84
C LYS A 593 -24.32 14.98 -1.29
N PHE A 594 -23.72 15.87 -2.07
CA PHE A 594 -22.58 16.67 -1.67
C PHE A 594 -23.06 17.94 -0.95
N ASP A 595 -22.55 18.20 0.24
CA ASP A 595 -22.84 19.41 1.03
C ASP A 595 -21.57 20.24 1.18
N THR A 596 -21.59 21.46 0.62
CA THR A 596 -20.41 22.35 0.58
C THR A 596 -20.17 23.06 1.90
N ARG A 597 -21.03 22.87 2.90
CA ARG A 597 -20.89 23.45 4.24
C ARG A 597 -20.09 22.57 5.19
N LEU A 598 -19.75 21.34 4.77
CA LEU A 598 -18.96 20.42 5.58
C LEU A 598 -17.46 20.74 5.46
N PRO A 599 -16.68 20.48 6.52
CA PRO A 599 -15.21 20.55 6.49
C PRO A 599 -14.60 19.83 5.28
N GLY A 600 -13.68 20.46 4.55
CA GLY A 600 -13.05 19.90 3.35
C GLY A 600 -13.91 19.99 2.07
N ASN A 601 -15.16 20.44 2.18
CA ASN A 601 -16.09 20.55 1.06
C ASN A 601 -16.40 22.01 0.67
N HIS A 602 -15.73 23.01 1.25
CA HIS A 602 -16.08 24.41 0.97
C HIS A 602 -15.92 24.74 -0.51
N ASN A 603 -16.88 25.49 -1.05
CA ASN A 603 -16.89 25.98 -2.42
C ASN A 603 -16.61 27.48 -2.54
N THR A 604 -15.88 28.02 -1.57
CA THR A 604 -15.46 29.43 -1.50
C THR A 604 -14.21 29.69 -2.33
N GLY A 605 -13.85 30.96 -2.49
CA GLY A 605 -12.61 31.38 -3.13
C GLY A 605 -12.61 31.22 -4.64
N HIS A 606 -11.45 31.51 -5.22
CA HIS A 606 -11.25 31.59 -6.67
C HIS A 606 -12.32 32.49 -7.31
N GLU A 607 -12.32 33.78 -6.94
CA GLU A 607 -13.31 34.76 -7.41
C GLU A 607 -12.95 35.41 -8.75
N TYR A 608 -11.87 34.96 -9.39
CA TYR A 608 -11.45 35.40 -10.72
C TYR A 608 -12.53 35.11 -11.77
N GLY A 609 -12.85 36.12 -12.60
CA GLY A 609 -13.89 36.03 -13.63
C GLY A 609 -15.33 36.13 -13.13
N THR A 610 -15.56 36.26 -11.82
CA THR A 610 -16.93 36.30 -11.27
C THR A 610 -17.68 37.61 -11.53
N ASP A 611 -16.95 38.70 -11.76
CA ASP A 611 -17.49 40.03 -12.09
C ASP A 611 -17.78 40.23 -13.59
N LEU A 612 -17.44 39.25 -14.44
CA LEU A 612 -17.85 39.28 -15.85
C LEU A 612 -19.38 39.28 -15.96
N SER A 613 -19.91 39.90 -17.01
CA SER A 613 -21.34 39.78 -17.34
C SER A 613 -21.67 38.34 -17.74
N ASP A 614 -22.95 37.96 -17.62
CA ASP A 614 -23.39 36.61 -17.99
C ASP A 614 -23.07 36.27 -19.46
N SER A 615 -23.15 37.25 -20.36
CA SER A 615 -22.79 37.05 -21.77
C SER A 615 -21.30 36.77 -21.95
N GLU A 616 -20.44 37.50 -21.23
CA GLU A 616 -18.99 37.27 -21.25
C GLU A 616 -18.63 35.93 -20.63
N LYS A 617 -19.32 35.51 -19.57
CA LYS A 617 -19.15 34.17 -18.98
C LYS A 617 -19.50 33.07 -19.98
N TRP A 618 -20.59 33.22 -20.74
CA TRP A 618 -20.93 32.26 -21.80
C TRP A 618 -19.90 32.22 -22.94
N ASP A 619 -19.38 33.39 -23.34
CA ASP A 619 -18.31 33.45 -24.34
C ASP A 619 -17.04 32.74 -23.82
N LEU A 620 -16.64 33.00 -22.58
CA LEU A 620 -15.51 32.34 -21.91
C LEU A 620 -15.70 30.82 -21.81
N ILE A 621 -16.88 30.35 -21.39
CA ILE A 621 -17.20 28.92 -21.31
C ILE A 621 -17.10 28.26 -22.69
N GLU A 622 -17.58 28.93 -23.74
CA GLU A 622 -17.49 28.39 -25.10
C GLU A 622 -16.04 28.23 -25.56
N TYR A 623 -15.15 29.17 -25.21
CA TYR A 623 -13.71 29.03 -25.42
C TYR A 623 -13.11 27.91 -24.56
N MET A 624 -13.48 27.79 -23.28
CA MET A 624 -12.96 26.74 -22.40
C MET A 624 -13.29 25.32 -22.89
N LYS A 625 -14.33 25.13 -23.71
CA LYS A 625 -14.61 23.85 -24.39
C LYS A 625 -13.55 23.49 -25.44
N THR A 626 -12.74 24.44 -25.93
CA THR A 626 -11.67 24.19 -26.90
C THR A 626 -10.34 23.76 -26.27
N LEU A 627 -10.19 23.91 -24.94
CA LEU A 627 -8.95 23.70 -24.19
C LEU A 627 -8.67 22.24 -23.86
#